data_AF-A0ABD2PSJ6-F1
#
_entry.id   AF-A0ABD2PSJ6-F1
#
_cell.length_a   1.000
_cell.length_b   1.000
_cell.length_c   1.000
_cell.angle_alpha   90.00
_cell.angle_beta   90.00
_cell.angle_gamma   90.00
#
_symmetry.space_group_name_H-M   'P 1'
#
loop_
_entity.id
_entity.type
_entity.pdbx_description
1 polymer ?
#
loop_
_entity_poly.entity_id
_entity_poly.type
_entity_poly.pdbx_seq_one_letter_code
_entity_poly.pdbx_strand_id
1 'polypeptide(L)' 'MTRTSEEEQQFQSLTLRDLCVIATLGVGGFGRVELVRLGEDNSKTYALKQLKKHHIVETRQQEH' A
#
# COMPACT_ATOMS: atom_id res chain seq x y z
N MET A 1 5.88 3.01 18.52
CA MET A 1 6.32 4.04 17.56
C MET A 1 5.13 4.90 17.24
N THR A 2 5.11 6.13 17.75
CA THR A 2 4.01 7.08 17.53
C THR A 2 4.31 7.82 16.23
N ARG A 3 3.37 7.80 15.27
CA ARG A 3 3.50 8.61 14.04
C ARG A 3 3.57 10.09 14.41
N THR A 4 4.37 10.86 13.70
CA THR A 4 4.39 12.32 13.87
C THR A 4 3.23 12.95 13.09
N SER A 5 2.72 14.08 13.56
CA SER A 5 1.63 14.81 12.89
C SER A 5 1.97 15.23 11.45
N GLU A 6 3.25 15.44 11.16
CA GLU A 6 3.77 15.75 9.82
C GLU A 6 3.64 14.56 8.86
N GLU A 7 3.91 13.33 9.33
CA GLU A 7 3.72 12.12 8.53
C GLU A 7 2.23 11.91 8.22
N GLU A 8 1.33 12.12 9.17
CA GLU A 8 -0.11 11.97 8.93
C GLU A 8 -0.63 12.96 7.88
N GLN A 9 -0.15 14.21 7.91
CA GLN A 9 -0.47 15.20 6.90
C GLN A 9 0.06 14.83 5.51
N GLN A 10 1.26 14.24 5.44
CA GLN A 10 1.87 13.80 4.18
C GLN A 10 1.02 12.77 3.44
N PHE A 11 0.34 11.86 4.15
CA PHE A 11 -0.48 10.82 3.52
C PHE A 11 -1.96 11.20 3.36
N GLN A 12 -2.42 12.29 3.99
CA GLN A 12 -3.84 12.63 4.10
C GLN A 12 -4.50 12.92 2.75
N SER A 13 -3.76 13.54 1.82
CA SER A 13 -4.25 13.92 0.48
C SER A 13 -3.87 12.94 -0.63
N LEU A 14 -3.15 11.86 -0.30
CA LEU A 14 -2.66 10.91 -1.30
C LEU A 14 -3.80 10.03 -1.84
N THR A 15 -3.69 9.75 -3.12
CA THR A 15 -4.55 8.83 -3.84
C THR A 15 -3.72 7.70 -4.44
N LEU A 16 -4.38 6.63 -4.90
CA LEU A 16 -3.69 5.52 -5.57
C LEU A 16 -2.98 5.96 -6.86
N ARG A 17 -3.39 7.07 -7.48
CA ARG A 17 -2.78 7.58 -8.72
C ARG A 17 -1.42 8.24 -8.48
N ASP A 18 -1.15 8.64 -7.24
CA ASP A 18 0.11 9.28 -6.85
C ASP A 18 1.22 8.24 -6.62
N LEU A 19 0.85 6.94 -6.60
CA LEU A 19 1.76 5.81 -6.44
C LEU A 19 2.32 5.38 -7.79
N CYS A 20 3.63 5.45 -7.93
CA CYS A 20 4.35 4.89 -9.07
C CYS A 20 4.87 3.50 -8.72
N VAL A 21 4.40 2.47 -9.44
CA VAL A 21 4.85 1.08 -9.26
C VAL A 21 6.23 0.89 -9.88
N ILE A 22 7.15 0.33 -9.09
CA ILE A 22 8.54 0.05 -9.48
C ILE A 22 8.71 -1.44 -9.81
N ALA A 23 8.28 -2.31 -8.89
CA ALA A 23 8.46 -3.76 -9.03
C ALA A 23 7.40 -4.53 -8.20
N THR A 24 7.15 -5.78 -8.56
CA THR A 24 6.43 -6.71 -7.67
C THR A 24 7.41 -7.29 -6.65
N LEU A 25 7.10 -7.15 -5.36
CA LEU A 25 7.89 -7.75 -4.27
C LEU A 25 7.41 -9.17 -3.94
N GLY A 26 6.13 -9.46 -4.16
CA GLY A 26 5.60 -10.81 -3.91
C GLY A 26 4.16 -10.99 -4.38
N VAL A 27 3.78 -12.24 -4.61
CA VAL A 27 2.43 -12.67 -4.97
C VAL A 27 2.08 -13.89 -4.12
N GLY A 28 0.85 -13.93 -3.59
CA GLY A 28 0.35 -15.06 -2.81
C GLY A 28 -1.17 -15.18 -2.89
N GLY A 29 -1.75 -16.15 -2.17
CA GLY A 29 -3.19 -16.44 -2.22
C GLY A 29 -4.09 -15.24 -1.86
N PHE A 30 -3.60 -14.38 -0.97
CA PHE A 30 -4.36 -13.22 -0.48
C PHE A 30 -4.20 -11.96 -1.34
N GLY A 31 -3.22 -11.92 -2.25
CA GLY A 31 -2.99 -10.74 -3.08
C GLY A 31 -1.56 -10.53 -3.56
N ARG A 32 -1.26 -9.27 -3.88
CA ARG A 32 0.02 -8.83 -4.44
C ARG A 32 0.64 -7.76 -3.55
N VAL A 33 1.97 -7.75 -3.49
CA VAL A 33 2.74 -6.68 -2.87
C VAL A 33 3.62 -6.04 -3.93
N GLU A 34 3.49 -4.74 -4.11
CA GLU A 34 4.27 -3.94 -5.06
C GLU A 34 5.18 -2.95 -4.32
N LEU A 35 6.41 -2.78 -4.80
CA LEU A 35 7.28 -1.68 -4.40
C LEU A 35 6.81 -0.44 -5.14
N VAL A 36 6.45 0.61 -4.40
CA VAL A 36 5.97 1.87 -4.95
C VAL A 36 6.75 3.06 -4.40
N ARG A 37 6.74 4.17 -5.14
CA ARG A 37 7.21 5.49 -4.69
C ARG A 37 6.11 6.53 -4.85
N LEU A 38 6.26 7.66 -4.17
CA LEU A 38 5.36 8.81 -4.31
C LEU A 38 5.93 9.80 -5.33
N GLY A 39 5.20 10.03 -6.42
CA GLY A 39 5.62 10.94 -7.48
C GLY A 39 7.00 10.61 -8.07
N GLU A 40 7.82 11.63 -8.29
CA GLU A 40 9.16 11.50 -8.88
C GLU A 40 10.28 11.28 -7.85
N ASP A 41 9.99 11.45 -6.55
CA ASP A 41 10.98 11.30 -5.49
C ASP A 41 11.35 9.81 -5.29
N ASN A 42 12.63 9.49 -5.52
CA ASN A 42 13.18 8.15 -5.37
C ASN A 42 13.83 7.90 -4.00
N SER A 43 13.82 8.90 -3.10
CA SER A 43 14.46 8.79 -1.79
C SER A 43 13.72 7.87 -0.83
N LYS A 44 12.40 7.69 -1.04
CA LYS A 44 11.53 6.86 -0.20
C LYS A 44 10.65 5.95 -1.05
N THR A 45 10.55 4.71 -0.61
CA THR A 45 9.68 3.69 -1.22
C THR A 45 8.83 3.02 -0.16
N TYR A 46 7.72 2.43 -0.59
CA TYR A 46 6.73 1.78 0.25
C TYR A 46 6.30 0.46 -0.37
N ALA A 47 5.75 -0.45 0.44
CA ALA A 47 5.10 -1.65 -0.03
C ALA A 47 3.59 -1.43 -0.13
N LEU A 48 3.03 -1.47 -1.34
CA LEU A 48 1.59 -1.44 -1.59
C LEU A 48 1.06 -2.88 -1.59
N LYS A 49 0.34 -3.25 -0.52
CA LYS A 49 -0.36 -4.54 -0.42
C LYS A 49 -1.76 -4.42 -1.01
N GLN A 50 -2.02 -5.14 -2.09
CA GLN A 50 -3.30 -5.17 -2.79
C GLN A 50 -4.04 -6.47 -2.45
N LEU A 51 -5.26 -6.35 -1.92
CA LEU A 51 -6.10 -7.48 -1.52
C LEU A 51 -7.39 -7.49 -2.36
N LYS A 52 -7.85 -8.68 -2.76
CA LYS A 52 -9.15 -8.84 -3.43
C LYS A 52 -10.27 -8.81 -2.39
N LYS A 53 -11.06 -7.73 -2.37
CA LYS A 53 -12.14 -7.54 -1.38
C LYS A 53 -13.11 -8.73 -1.29
N HIS A 54 -13.54 -9.30 -2.43
CA HIS A 54 -14.42 -10.48 -2.42
C HIS A 54 -13.78 -11.68 -1.71
N HIS A 55 -12.48 -11.90 -1.92
CA HIS A 55 -11.76 -13.01 -1.33
C HIS A 55 -11.60 -12.82 0.18
N ILE A 56 -11.38 -11.58 0.64
CA ILE A 56 -11.36 -11.25 2.07
C ILE A 56 -12.72 -11.56 2.72
N VAL A 57 -13.83 -11.25 2.03
CA VAL A 57 -15.18 -11.57 2.52
C VAL A 57 -15.43 -13.08 2.53
N GLU A 58 -15.12 -13.76 1.44
CA GLU A 58 -15.33 -15.21 1.27
C GLU A 58 -14.54 -16.04 2.30
N THR A 59 -13.29 -15.67 2.57
CA THR A 59 -12.41 -16.33 3.55
C THR A 59 -12.65 -15.87 4.99
N ARG A 60 -13.61 -14.95 5.21
CA ARG A 60 -13.96 -14.38 6.52
C ARG A 60 -12.78 -13.71 7.25
N GLN A 61 -11.95 -12.96 6.51
CA GLN A 61 -10.73 -12.31 7.00
C GLN A 61 -10.88 -10.79 7.19
N GLN A 62 -12.09 -10.29 7.49
CA GLN A 62 -12.37 -8.85 7.61
C GLN A 62 -11.84 -8.23 8.92
N GLU A 63 -11.74 -9.04 9.98
CA GLU A 63 -11.32 -8.59 11.32
C GLU A 63 -9.80 -8.63 11.52
N HIS A 64 -9.06 -9.22 10.58
CA HIS A 64 -7.60 -9.29 10.58
C HIS A 64 -7.01 -8.09 9.82
#